data_AF-A0A1I6TUU8-F1
#
_entry.id   AF-A0A1I6TUU8-F1
#
_cell.length_a   1.000
_cell.length_b   1.000
_cell.length_c   1.000
_cell.angle_alpha   90.00
_cell.angle_beta   90.00
_cell.angle_gamma   90.00
#
_symmetry.space_group_name_H-M   'P 1'
#
loop_
_entity.id
_entity.type
_entity.pdbx_description
1 polymer ?
#
loop_
_entity_poly.entity_id
_entity_poly.type
_entity_poly.pdbx_seq_one_letter_code
_entity_poly.pdbx_strand_id
1 'polypeptide(L)'
;MPKQTFFNLDGDKRETLIEALKKEFSRANVHEASISNIVKHAGIPRGSFYQYFEDKEDAFLYVLESYGKINKEWLKAYLKETNGDLFETSALLFRRLLENYSTKEHYQLFRHAFLNMNHKIEQAFTSDKVKEDMKRNMEELVQYVDYSILLVDTREELFHLLKIIKAVTFHNFIETFAHQISIDEACQQYQLELTMLKRGLLKNTDFITKGNDKDE
;
A
#
# COMPACT_ATOMS: atom_id res chain seq x y z
N MET A 1 4.88 15.63 -8.48
CA MET A 1 5.49 14.57 -9.33
C MET A 1 6.89 15.03 -9.71
N PRO A 2 7.88 14.13 -9.78
CA PRO A 2 9.23 14.50 -10.19
C PRO A 2 9.26 15.15 -11.57
N LYS A 3 10.21 16.06 -11.78
CA LYS A 3 10.44 16.76 -13.04
C LYS A 3 11.01 15.81 -14.09
N GLN A 4 10.82 16.10 -15.38
CA GLN A 4 11.29 15.26 -16.49
C GLN A 4 12.80 14.95 -16.44
N THR A 5 13.58 15.91 -15.98
CA THR A 5 15.02 15.83 -15.71
C THR A 5 15.40 14.69 -14.76
N PHE A 6 14.55 14.34 -13.79
CA PHE A 6 14.76 13.18 -12.93
C PHE A 6 14.68 11.87 -13.72
N PHE A 7 13.71 11.76 -14.64
CA PHE A 7 13.52 10.56 -15.44
C PHE A 7 14.60 10.38 -16.52
N ASN A 8 15.25 11.48 -16.91
CA ASN A 8 16.37 11.48 -17.85
C ASN A 8 17.72 11.11 -17.20
N LEU A 9 17.77 10.88 -15.89
CA LEU A 9 18.97 10.39 -15.23
C LEU A 9 19.32 8.98 -15.70
N ASP A 10 20.63 8.73 -15.84
CA ASP A 10 21.19 7.39 -15.99
C ASP A 10 20.65 6.47 -14.88
N GLY A 11 20.40 5.20 -15.19
CA GLY A 11 19.78 4.22 -14.29
C GLY A 11 20.42 4.20 -12.90
N ASP A 12 21.75 4.06 -12.85
CA ASP A 12 22.52 3.99 -11.61
C ASP A 12 22.40 5.26 -10.76
N LYS A 13 22.42 6.45 -11.39
CA LYS A 13 22.28 7.73 -10.68
C LYS A 13 20.87 7.89 -10.12
N ARG A 14 19.86 7.51 -10.89
CA ARG A 14 18.46 7.56 -10.47
C ARG A 14 18.24 6.63 -9.29
N GLU A 15 18.73 5.40 -9.37
CA GLU A 15 18.63 4.42 -8.29
C GLU A 15 19.36 4.88 -7.02
N THR A 16 20.59 5.38 -7.16
CA THR A 16 21.36 5.94 -6.03
C THR A 16 20.60 7.10 -5.34
N LEU A 17 19.96 7.97 -6.11
CA LEU A 17 19.14 9.05 -5.56
C LEU A 17 17.88 8.52 -4.86
N ILE A 18 17.21 7.52 -5.43
CA ILE A 18 16.06 6.86 -4.80
C ILE A 18 16.43 6.24 -3.47
N GLU A 19 17.57 5.54 -3.39
CA GLU A 19 18.05 4.94 -2.15
C GLU A 19 18.42 6.00 -1.11
N ALA A 20 19.04 7.11 -1.52
CA ALA A 20 19.31 8.24 -0.64
C ALA A 20 18.02 8.88 -0.09
N LEU A 21 16.96 8.98 -0.91
CA LEU A 21 15.65 9.45 -0.48
C LEU A 21 15.01 8.50 0.53
N LYS A 22 14.92 7.20 0.21
CA LYS A 22 14.38 6.17 1.12
C LYS A 22 15.09 6.19 2.47
N LYS A 23 16.42 6.29 2.46
CA LYS A 23 17.24 6.36 3.68
C LYS A 23 16.96 7.61 4.51
N GLU A 24 16.81 8.77 3.88
CA GLU A 24 16.50 10.00 4.64
C GLU A 24 15.07 9.97 5.21
N PHE A 25 14.10 9.48 4.44
CA PHE A 25 12.70 9.43 4.86
C PHE A 25 12.39 8.31 5.87
N SER A 26 13.21 7.25 5.92
CA SER A 26 13.17 6.29 7.03
C SER A 26 13.81 6.86 8.31
N ARG A 27 14.77 7.77 8.18
CA ARG A 27 15.45 8.42 9.32
C ARG A 27 14.58 9.48 9.99
N ALA A 28 13.87 10.30 9.21
CA ALA A 28 13.14 11.45 9.71
C ALA A 28 11.81 11.64 8.95
N ASN A 29 10.82 12.25 9.59
CA ASN A 29 9.60 12.65 8.90
C ASN A 29 9.92 13.70 7.81
N VAL A 30 8.98 13.94 6.89
CA VAL A 30 9.22 14.81 5.72
C VAL A 30 9.62 16.23 6.12
N HIS A 31 9.07 16.76 7.22
CA HIS A 31 9.42 18.08 7.73
C HIS A 31 10.86 18.17 8.23
N GLU A 32 11.35 17.13 8.89
CA GLU A 32 12.70 17.05 9.46
C GLU A 32 13.75 16.51 8.49
N ALA A 33 13.32 15.91 7.37
CA ALA A 33 14.21 15.41 6.33
C ALA A 33 15.11 16.53 5.76
N SER A 34 16.39 16.21 5.54
CA SER A 34 17.42 17.14 5.10
C SER A 34 17.80 16.88 3.64
N ILE A 35 17.54 17.86 2.78
CA ILE A 35 18.03 17.85 1.39
C ILE A 35 19.56 17.70 1.36
N SER A 36 20.28 18.32 2.31
CA SER A 36 21.74 18.19 2.39
C SER A 36 22.18 16.75 2.63
N ASN A 37 21.45 15.98 3.45
CA ASN A 37 21.75 14.58 3.68
C ASN A 37 21.47 13.74 2.44
N ILE A 38 20.34 13.98 1.76
CA ILE A 38 19.95 13.29 0.53
C ILE A 38 21.03 13.46 -0.53
N VAL A 39 21.37 14.72 -0.86
CA VAL A 39 22.32 15.00 -1.95
C VAL A 39 23.74 14.54 -1.62
N LYS A 40 24.13 14.55 -0.34
CA LYS A 40 25.40 14.00 0.13
C LYS A 40 25.47 12.48 -0.06
N HIS A 41 24.41 11.76 0.32
CA HIS A 41 24.34 10.31 0.12
C HIS A 41 24.26 9.94 -1.37
N ALA A 42 23.54 10.74 -2.16
CA ALA A 42 23.39 10.51 -3.59
C ALA A 42 24.62 10.95 -4.42
N GLY A 43 25.59 11.65 -3.82
CA GLY A 43 26.77 12.15 -4.53
C GLY A 43 26.47 13.24 -5.55
N ILE A 44 25.43 14.06 -5.34
CA ILE A 44 25.02 15.14 -6.26
C ILE A 44 25.10 16.52 -5.60
N PRO A 45 25.26 17.62 -6.36
CA PRO A 45 25.14 18.97 -5.83
C PRO A 45 23.74 19.28 -5.30
N ARG A 46 23.63 20.17 -4.30
CA ARG A 46 22.33 20.59 -3.74
C ARG A 46 21.38 21.15 -4.79
N GLY A 47 21.88 21.90 -5.77
CA GLY A 47 21.07 22.46 -6.85
C GLY A 47 20.38 21.39 -7.70
N SER A 48 20.99 20.22 -7.85
CA SER A 48 20.41 19.10 -8.61
C SER A 48 19.12 18.56 -8.00
N PHE A 49 18.97 18.62 -6.66
CA PHE A 49 17.72 18.22 -6.03
C PHE A 49 16.53 18.99 -6.59
N TYR A 50 16.64 20.32 -6.68
CA TYR A 50 15.55 21.18 -7.19
C TYR A 50 15.39 21.09 -8.71
N GLN A 51 16.38 20.55 -9.43
CA GLN A 51 16.19 20.18 -10.83
C GLN A 51 15.31 18.94 -10.96
N TYR A 52 15.30 18.04 -9.98
CA TYR A 52 14.57 16.76 -10.03
C TYR A 52 13.21 16.80 -9.34
N PHE A 53 13.11 17.51 -8.21
CA PHE A 53 11.91 17.60 -7.39
C PHE A 53 11.57 19.07 -7.12
N GLU A 54 10.29 19.36 -6.88
CA GLU A 54 9.88 20.69 -6.44
C GLU A 54 10.31 20.94 -5.00
N ASP A 55 10.10 19.96 -4.12
CA ASP A 55 10.39 20.02 -2.70
C ASP A 55 10.51 18.60 -2.11
N LYS A 56 10.55 18.51 -0.77
CA LYS A 56 10.67 17.24 -0.05
C LYS A 56 9.39 16.42 -0.11
N GLU A 57 8.22 17.06 -0.13
CA GLU A 57 6.94 16.36 -0.23
C GLU A 57 6.81 15.68 -1.59
N ASP A 58 7.21 16.35 -2.67
CA ASP A 58 7.23 15.78 -4.02
C ASP A 58 8.14 14.53 -4.09
N ALA A 59 9.35 14.63 -3.54
CA ALA A 59 10.29 13.51 -3.48
C ALA A 59 9.76 12.36 -2.61
N PHE A 60 9.09 12.67 -1.49
CA PHE A 60 8.50 11.67 -0.61
C PHE A 60 7.33 10.93 -1.25
N LEU A 61 6.42 11.66 -1.90
CA LEU A 61 5.30 11.07 -2.64
C LEU A 61 5.78 10.13 -3.74
N TYR A 62 6.86 10.50 -4.44
CA TYR A 62 7.47 9.63 -5.45
C TYR A 62 8.00 8.32 -4.84
N VAL A 63 8.66 8.38 -3.67
CA VAL A 63 9.11 7.18 -2.96
C VAL A 63 7.93 6.28 -2.60
N LEU A 64 6.83 6.84 -2.08
CA LEU A 64 5.62 6.07 -1.75
C LEU A 64 4.95 5.48 -2.99
N GLU A 65 4.88 6.23 -4.09
CA GLU A 65 4.35 5.75 -5.37
C GLU A 65 5.17 4.56 -5.92
N SER A 66 6.49 4.57 -5.72
CA SER A 66 7.36 3.47 -6.15
C SER A 66 7.02 2.15 -5.45
N TYR A 67 6.72 2.19 -4.14
CA TYR A 67 6.20 1.03 -3.40
C TYR A 67 4.81 0.64 -3.90
N GLY A 68 3.93 1.61 -4.13
CA GLY A 68 2.58 1.39 -4.64
C GLY A 68 2.55 0.65 -5.99
N LYS A 69 3.48 0.95 -6.90
CA LYS A 69 3.60 0.26 -8.20
C LYS A 69 3.97 -1.21 -8.04
N ILE A 70 4.95 -1.53 -7.20
CA ILE A 70 5.38 -2.92 -6.95
C ILE A 70 4.22 -3.70 -6.30
N ASN A 71 3.57 -3.12 -5.30
CA ASN A 71 2.44 -3.73 -4.62
C ASN A 71 1.25 -3.97 -5.57
N LYS A 72 1.03 -3.08 -6.55
CA LYS A 72 -0.01 -3.25 -7.59
C LYS A 72 0.28 -4.47 -8.48
N GLU A 73 1.53 -4.69 -8.88
CA GLU A 73 1.89 -5.85 -9.69
C GLU A 73 1.71 -7.16 -8.92
N TRP A 74 2.06 -7.20 -7.62
CA TRP A 74 1.78 -8.36 -6.77
C TRP A 74 0.27 -8.58 -6.60
N LEU A 75 -0.49 -7.53 -6.33
CA LEU A 75 -1.95 -7.62 -6.22
C LEU A 75 -2.57 -8.19 -7.51
N LYS A 76 -2.13 -7.70 -8.68
CA LYS A 76 -2.59 -8.21 -9.98
C LYS A 76 -2.22 -9.69 -10.19
N ALA A 77 -1.02 -10.10 -9.79
CA ALA A 77 -0.59 -11.49 -9.88
C ALA A 77 -1.45 -12.40 -8.98
N TYR A 78 -1.64 -12.02 -7.72
CA TYR A 78 -2.43 -12.81 -6.76
C TYR A 78 -3.92 -12.84 -7.08
N LEU A 79 -4.50 -11.76 -7.63
CA LEU A 79 -5.87 -11.78 -8.14
C LEU A 79 -6.05 -12.85 -9.22
N LYS A 80 -5.06 -13.04 -10.10
CA LYS A 80 -5.13 -14.09 -11.13
C LYS A 80 -4.93 -15.47 -10.53
N GLU A 81 -3.99 -15.62 -9.61
CA GLU A 81 -3.66 -16.90 -8.96
C GLU A 81 -4.85 -17.45 -8.15
N THR A 82 -5.56 -16.57 -7.45
CA THR A 82 -6.71 -16.92 -6.60
C THR A 82 -8.05 -16.87 -7.34
N ASN A 83 -8.02 -16.79 -8.68
CA ASN A 83 -9.21 -16.66 -9.52
C ASN A 83 -10.15 -15.50 -9.10
N GLY A 84 -9.59 -14.43 -8.55
CA GLY A 84 -10.33 -13.22 -8.18
C GLY A 84 -10.90 -13.20 -6.77
N ASP A 85 -10.59 -14.17 -5.89
CA ASP A 85 -10.96 -14.08 -4.47
C ASP A 85 -10.17 -12.97 -3.79
N LEU A 86 -10.84 -11.84 -3.51
CA LEU A 86 -10.26 -10.68 -2.87
C LEU A 86 -9.68 -10.97 -1.48
N PHE A 87 -10.31 -11.86 -0.71
CA PHE A 87 -9.88 -12.15 0.65
C PHE A 87 -8.63 -13.03 0.64
N GLU A 88 -8.60 -14.07 -0.20
CA GLU A 88 -7.42 -14.91 -0.37
C GLU A 88 -6.25 -14.12 -0.96
N THR A 89 -6.52 -13.33 -2.01
CA THR A 89 -5.57 -12.36 -2.59
C THR A 89 -4.97 -11.45 -1.51
N SER A 90 -5.84 -10.91 -0.64
CA SER A 90 -5.41 -9.98 0.40
C SER A 90 -4.51 -10.64 1.44
N ALA A 91 -4.79 -11.89 1.81
CA ALA A 91 -3.96 -12.66 2.73
C ALA A 91 -2.56 -12.94 2.15
N LEU A 92 -2.49 -13.38 0.88
CA LEU A 92 -1.23 -13.60 0.17
C LEU A 92 -0.42 -12.30 0.03
N LEU A 93 -1.09 -11.22 -0.38
CA LEU A 93 -0.47 -9.91 -0.51
C LEU A 93 0.08 -9.43 0.84
N PHE A 94 -0.67 -9.60 1.93
CA PHE A 94 -0.24 -9.16 3.26
C PHE A 94 1.03 -9.87 3.72
N ARG A 95 1.09 -11.20 3.62
CA ARG A 95 2.32 -11.96 3.90
C ARG A 95 3.48 -11.43 3.07
N ARG A 96 3.26 -11.22 1.77
CA ARG A 96 4.29 -10.69 0.86
C ARG A 96 4.79 -9.31 1.28
N LEU A 97 3.89 -8.40 1.69
CA LEU A 97 4.25 -7.09 2.20
C LEU A 97 5.15 -7.20 3.44
N LEU A 98 4.80 -8.07 4.39
CA LEU A 98 5.59 -8.28 5.61
C LEU A 98 6.98 -8.83 5.29
N GLU A 99 7.09 -9.83 4.42
CA GLU A 99 8.38 -10.40 4.01
C GLU A 99 9.28 -9.36 3.34
N ASN A 100 8.70 -8.57 2.41
CA ASN A 100 9.45 -7.68 1.54
C ASN A 100 9.80 -6.32 2.20
N TYR A 101 9.08 -5.95 3.26
CA TYR A 101 9.25 -4.71 4.00
C TYR A 101 9.55 -4.94 5.48
N SER A 102 10.11 -6.09 5.83
CA SER A 102 10.41 -6.53 7.20
C SER A 102 11.47 -5.70 7.93
N THR A 103 12.17 -4.79 7.24
CA THR A 103 13.27 -4.03 7.85
C THR A 103 12.77 -2.83 8.67
N LYS A 104 13.57 -2.44 9.66
CA LYS A 104 13.27 -1.27 10.51
C LYS A 104 13.17 0.01 9.70
N GLU A 105 13.95 0.15 8.62
CA GLU A 105 13.91 1.32 7.73
C GLU A 105 12.56 1.44 7.03
N HIS A 106 12.02 0.33 6.51
CA HIS A 106 10.69 0.32 5.88
C HIS A 106 9.61 0.69 6.89
N TYR A 107 9.63 0.07 8.07
CA TYR A 107 8.70 0.42 9.15
C TYR A 107 8.73 1.92 9.45
N GLN A 108 9.91 2.52 9.67
CA GLN A 108 9.98 3.94 10.01
C GLN A 108 9.50 4.82 8.86
N LEU A 109 9.81 4.45 7.61
CA LEU A 109 9.32 5.17 6.43
C LEU A 109 7.78 5.15 6.36
N PHE A 110 7.16 3.98 6.52
CA PHE A 110 5.70 3.87 6.51
C PHE A 110 5.04 4.51 7.72
N ARG A 111 5.69 4.44 8.89
CA ARG A 111 5.25 5.13 10.10
C ARG A 111 5.31 6.66 9.91
N HIS A 112 6.37 7.19 9.32
CA HIS A 112 6.49 8.62 9.00
C HIS A 112 5.49 9.04 7.92
N ALA A 113 5.19 8.16 6.97
CA ALA A 113 4.10 8.38 6.04
C ALA A 113 2.80 8.53 6.82
N PHE A 114 2.37 7.55 7.61
CA PHE A 114 0.98 7.52 8.09
C PHE A 114 0.72 8.23 9.43
N LEU A 115 1.65 8.21 10.38
CA LEU A 115 1.43 8.78 11.71
C LEU A 115 1.92 10.22 11.83
N ASN A 116 2.88 10.63 10.99
CA ASN A 116 3.50 11.95 11.01
C ASN A 116 3.27 12.71 9.70
N MET A 117 2.19 12.38 8.99
CA MET A 117 1.78 13.02 7.75
C MET A 117 1.40 14.49 8.05
N ASN A 118 1.94 15.45 7.29
CA ASN A 118 1.49 16.84 7.36
C ASN A 118 0.28 17.06 6.43
N HIS A 119 -0.42 18.18 6.61
CA HIS A 119 -1.60 18.54 5.83
C HIS A 119 -1.34 18.56 4.31
N LYS A 120 -0.12 18.85 3.86
CA LYS A 120 0.22 18.88 2.43
C LYS A 120 0.33 17.47 1.83
N ILE A 121 0.86 16.51 2.57
CA ILE A 121 0.91 15.11 2.14
C ILE A 121 -0.49 14.49 2.23
N GLU A 122 -1.25 14.78 3.28
CA GLU A 122 -2.67 14.40 3.38
C GLU A 122 -3.48 14.96 2.20
N GLN A 123 -3.33 16.24 1.88
CA GLN A 123 -3.93 16.85 0.69
C GLN A 123 -3.46 16.19 -0.60
N ALA A 124 -2.19 15.81 -0.71
CA ALA A 124 -1.72 15.08 -1.89
C ALA A 124 -2.42 13.72 -2.02
N PHE A 125 -2.55 12.95 -0.92
CA PHE A 125 -3.26 11.66 -0.91
C PHE A 125 -4.77 11.78 -1.13
N THR A 126 -5.37 12.91 -0.73
CA THR A 126 -6.80 13.19 -0.88
C THR A 126 -7.13 14.07 -2.08
N SER A 127 -6.11 14.51 -2.83
CA SER A 127 -6.26 15.34 -4.01
C SER A 127 -7.06 14.62 -5.09
N ASP A 128 -7.79 15.39 -5.90
CA ASP A 128 -8.59 14.83 -6.98
C ASP A 128 -7.71 14.05 -7.98
N LYS A 129 -6.47 14.50 -8.19
CA LYS A 129 -5.51 13.80 -9.03
C LYS A 129 -5.11 12.42 -8.48
N VAL A 130 -4.87 12.30 -7.18
CA VAL A 130 -4.56 10.99 -6.58
C VAL A 130 -5.80 10.10 -6.51
N LYS A 131 -6.98 10.67 -6.27
CA LYS A 131 -8.25 9.92 -6.38
C LYS A 131 -8.48 9.39 -7.80
N GLU A 132 -8.20 10.19 -8.83
CA GLU A 132 -8.26 9.77 -10.23
C GLU A 132 -7.23 8.70 -10.57
N ASP A 133 -5.97 8.87 -10.15
CA ASP A 133 -4.92 7.87 -10.37
C ASP A 133 -5.23 6.56 -9.63
N MET A 134 -5.76 6.63 -8.40
CA MET A 134 -6.25 5.47 -7.66
C MET A 134 -7.42 4.82 -8.40
N LYS A 135 -8.40 5.60 -8.87
CA LYS A 135 -9.56 5.09 -9.63
C LYS A 135 -9.10 4.38 -10.90
N ARG A 136 -8.23 4.99 -11.71
CA ARG A 136 -7.65 4.39 -12.92
C ARG A 136 -6.87 3.11 -12.61
N ASN A 137 -6.06 3.11 -11.55
CA ASN A 137 -5.32 1.93 -11.12
C ASN A 137 -6.22 0.80 -10.66
N MET A 138 -7.35 1.13 -10.04
CA MET A 138 -8.35 0.15 -9.63
C MET A 138 -9.20 -0.35 -10.81
N GLU A 139 -9.54 0.49 -11.79
CA GLU A 139 -10.28 0.08 -13.00
C GLU A 139 -9.59 -1.09 -13.71
N GLU A 140 -8.26 -1.12 -13.72
CA GLU A 140 -7.49 -2.23 -14.28
C GLU A 140 -7.59 -3.52 -13.44
N LEU A 141 -7.68 -3.41 -12.11
CA LEU A 141 -7.68 -4.58 -11.22
C LEU A 141 -9.08 -5.19 -11.06
N VAL A 142 -10.11 -4.34 -11.17
CA VAL A 142 -11.51 -4.71 -11.00
C VAL A 142 -11.95 -5.81 -11.96
N GLN A 143 -11.36 -5.88 -13.16
CA GLN A 143 -11.67 -6.95 -14.14
C GLN A 143 -11.24 -8.35 -13.70
N TYR A 144 -10.34 -8.46 -12.72
CA TYR A 144 -9.85 -9.73 -12.19
C TYR A 144 -10.59 -10.18 -10.93
N VAL A 145 -11.54 -9.38 -10.41
CA VAL A 145 -12.28 -9.68 -9.19
C VAL A 145 -13.42 -10.64 -9.49
N ASP A 146 -13.57 -11.68 -8.67
CA ASP A 146 -14.74 -12.55 -8.72
C ASP A 146 -15.91 -11.92 -7.97
N TYR A 147 -16.87 -11.40 -8.72
CA TYR A 147 -18.10 -10.81 -8.17
C TYR A 147 -19.11 -11.84 -7.71
N SER A 148 -18.98 -13.11 -8.12
CA SER A 148 -19.97 -14.15 -7.80
C SER A 148 -20.00 -14.47 -6.31
N ILE A 149 -18.85 -14.34 -5.65
CA ILE A 149 -18.69 -14.60 -4.21
C ILE A 149 -19.03 -13.39 -3.33
N LEU A 150 -19.12 -12.17 -3.89
CA LEU A 150 -19.28 -10.93 -3.12
C LEU A 150 -20.74 -10.43 -3.08
N LEU A 151 -21.18 -9.95 -1.91
CA LEU A 151 -22.36 -9.07 -1.73
C LEU A 151 -22.01 -7.64 -2.15
N VAL A 152 -21.63 -7.48 -3.41
CA VAL A 152 -21.26 -6.20 -4.00
C VAL A 152 -22.00 -6.11 -5.33
N ASP A 153 -23.00 -5.24 -5.37
CA ASP A 153 -23.91 -5.07 -6.51
C ASP A 153 -23.45 -3.97 -7.46
N THR A 154 -22.59 -3.07 -6.98
CA THR A 154 -22.09 -1.93 -7.78
C THR A 154 -20.57 -1.81 -7.76
N ARG A 155 -20.02 -1.16 -8.79
CA ARG A 155 -18.58 -0.80 -8.80
C ARG A 155 -18.22 0.10 -7.61
N GLU A 156 -19.13 0.98 -7.20
CA GLU A 156 -18.95 1.87 -6.06
C GLU A 156 -18.78 1.08 -4.76
N GLU A 157 -19.65 0.11 -4.50
CA GLU A 157 -19.52 -0.81 -3.36
C GLU A 157 -18.20 -1.58 -3.40
N LEU A 158 -17.74 -2.04 -4.57
CA LEU A 158 -16.43 -2.69 -4.70
C LEU A 158 -15.29 -1.75 -4.29
N PHE A 159 -15.34 -0.48 -4.72
CA PHE A 159 -14.36 0.51 -4.29
C PHE A 159 -14.35 0.71 -2.78
N HIS A 160 -15.52 0.70 -2.13
CA HIS A 160 -15.63 0.78 -0.69
C HIS A 160 -15.10 -0.48 0.01
N LEU A 161 -15.41 -1.67 -0.50
CA LEU A 161 -14.83 -2.92 -0.01
C LEU A 161 -13.30 -2.90 -0.06
N LEU A 162 -12.72 -2.52 -1.21
CA LEU A 162 -11.28 -2.40 -1.36
C LEU A 162 -10.67 -1.35 -0.41
N LYS A 163 -11.38 -0.25 -0.12
CA LYS A 163 -10.93 0.73 0.89
C LYS A 163 -10.91 0.13 2.30
N ILE A 164 -11.95 -0.63 2.67
CA ILE A 164 -12.03 -1.29 3.98
C ILE A 164 -10.90 -2.33 4.11
N ILE A 165 -10.75 -3.22 3.13
CA ILE A 165 -9.68 -4.22 3.12
C ILE A 165 -8.32 -3.53 3.27
N LYS A 166 -8.03 -2.49 2.47
CA LYS A 166 -6.76 -1.75 2.56
C LYS A 166 -6.53 -1.12 3.94
N ALA A 167 -7.57 -0.58 4.57
CA ALA A 167 -7.47 0.00 5.90
C ALA A 167 -7.09 -1.07 6.94
N VAL A 168 -7.74 -2.22 6.88
CA VAL A 168 -7.45 -3.39 7.74
C VAL A 168 -6.04 -3.93 7.47
N THR A 169 -5.65 -4.11 6.20
CA THR A 169 -4.29 -4.52 5.81
C THR A 169 -3.25 -3.58 6.40
N PHE A 170 -3.47 -2.27 6.25
CA PHE A 170 -2.52 -1.26 6.67
C PHE A 170 -2.40 -1.18 8.20
N HIS A 171 -3.52 -1.29 8.91
CA HIS A 171 -3.54 -1.35 10.37
C HIS A 171 -2.70 -2.52 10.89
N ASN A 172 -2.98 -3.73 10.41
CA ASN A 172 -2.23 -4.94 10.80
C ASN A 172 -0.75 -4.83 10.45
N PHE A 173 -0.43 -4.24 9.30
CA PHE A 173 0.96 -4.02 8.88
C PHE A 173 1.70 -3.15 9.90
N ILE A 174 1.13 -2.00 10.29
CA ILE A 174 1.76 -1.11 11.28
C ILE A 174 1.84 -1.76 12.66
N GLU A 175 0.79 -2.44 13.10
CA GLU A 175 0.74 -3.14 14.39
C GLU A 175 1.83 -4.21 14.50
N THR A 176 2.01 -5.00 13.43
CA THR A 176 3.04 -6.05 13.35
C THR A 176 4.42 -5.52 13.70
N PHE A 177 4.81 -4.39 13.13
CA PHE A 177 6.11 -3.78 13.41
C PHE A 177 6.18 -3.06 14.75
N ALA A 178 5.10 -2.37 15.13
CA ALA A 178 5.03 -1.64 16.40
C ALA A 178 5.22 -2.57 17.60
N HIS A 179 4.68 -3.78 17.51
CA HIS A 179 4.73 -4.79 18.57
C HIS A 179 5.70 -5.94 18.32
N GLN A 180 6.47 -5.91 17.22
CA GLN A 180 7.42 -6.97 16.83
C GLN A 180 6.76 -8.35 16.74
N ILE A 181 5.54 -8.39 16.23
CA ILE A 181 4.76 -9.61 16.02
C ILE A 181 5.45 -10.43 14.92
N SER A 182 5.46 -11.76 15.08
CA SER A 182 6.00 -12.65 14.05
C SER A 182 5.13 -12.60 12.79
N ILE A 183 5.72 -12.84 11.60
CA ILE A 183 4.97 -12.82 10.33
C ILE A 183 3.79 -13.80 10.37
N ASP A 184 3.99 -14.99 10.94
CA ASP A 184 2.93 -16.00 11.01
C ASP A 184 1.79 -15.60 11.94
N GLU A 185 2.10 -15.03 13.11
CA GLU A 185 1.08 -14.52 14.04
C GLU A 185 0.31 -13.34 13.45
N ALA A 186 1.01 -12.39 12.81
CA ALA A 186 0.38 -11.29 12.09
C ALA A 186 -0.55 -11.79 10.97
N CYS A 187 -0.12 -12.80 10.20
CA CYS A 187 -0.96 -13.40 9.16
C CYS A 187 -2.20 -14.09 9.76
N GLN A 188 -2.09 -14.72 10.92
CA GLN A 188 -3.24 -15.35 11.60
C GLN A 188 -4.26 -14.30 12.08
N GLN A 189 -3.78 -13.21 12.68
CA GLN A 189 -4.63 -12.09 13.11
C GLN A 189 -5.35 -11.47 11.92
N TYR A 190 -4.60 -11.14 10.87
CA TYR A 190 -5.17 -10.57 9.66
C TYR A 190 -6.17 -11.51 8.97
N GLN A 191 -5.89 -12.82 8.91
CA GLN A 191 -6.81 -13.82 8.37
C GLN A 191 -8.13 -13.89 9.16
N LEU A 192 -8.07 -13.72 10.49
CA LEU A 192 -9.26 -13.68 11.34
C LEU A 192 -10.12 -12.47 10.99
N GLU A 193 -9.53 -11.28 10.85
CA GLU A 193 -10.23 -10.05 10.48
C GLU A 193 -10.82 -10.13 9.07
N LEU A 194 -10.06 -10.66 8.10
CA LEU A 194 -10.57 -10.92 6.76
C LEU A 194 -11.73 -11.91 6.77
N THR A 195 -11.68 -12.93 7.63
CA THR A 195 -12.79 -13.89 7.78
C THR A 195 -14.04 -13.21 8.35
N MET A 196 -13.88 -12.29 9.31
CA MET A 196 -15.00 -11.51 9.84
C MET A 196 -15.62 -10.61 8.76
N LEU A 197 -14.78 -9.91 7.97
CA LEU A 197 -15.24 -9.14 6.81
C LEU A 197 -15.95 -10.02 5.78
N LYS A 198 -15.36 -11.17 5.44
CA LYS A 198 -15.92 -12.14 4.48
C LYS A 198 -17.29 -12.62 4.93
N ARG A 199 -17.49 -12.96 6.21
CA ARG A 199 -18.80 -13.38 6.74
C ARG A 199 -19.90 -12.32 6.59
N GLY A 200 -19.57 -11.04 6.72
CA GLY A 200 -20.54 -9.95 6.53
C GLY A 200 -20.83 -9.61 5.06
N LEU A 201 -20.05 -10.15 4.12
CA LEU A 201 -20.00 -9.71 2.72
C LEU A 201 -20.10 -10.84 1.68
N LEU A 202 -20.32 -12.10 2.10
CA LEU A 202 -20.55 -13.23 1.19
C LEU A 202 -22.04 -13.37 0.86
N LYS A 203 -22.35 -13.70 -0.41
CA LYS A 203 -23.72 -14.10 -0.77
C LYS A 203 -24.07 -15.35 0.03
N ASN A 204 -25.24 -15.34 0.69
CA ASN A 204 -25.74 -16.44 1.50
C ASN A 204 -26.03 -17.67 0.62
N THR A 205 -25.01 -18.42 0.23
CA THR A 205 -25.19 -19.75 -0.39
C THR A 205 -24.78 -20.89 0.54
N ASP A 206 -24.04 -20.62 1.63
CA ASP A 206 -23.52 -21.67 2.52
C ASP A 206 -24.08 -21.68 3.95
N PHE A 207 -25.01 -20.78 4.30
CA PHE A 207 -25.58 -20.72 5.66
C PHE A 207 -26.94 -21.42 5.84
N ILE A 208 -27.53 -22.01 4.79
CA ILE A 208 -28.91 -22.56 4.87
C ILE A 208 -28.97 -24.10 5.06
N THR A 209 -27.89 -24.86 4.93
CA THR A 209 -27.98 -26.35 4.95
C THR A 209 -27.51 -27.05 6.22
N LYS A 210 -27.33 -26.35 7.36
CA LYS A 210 -27.10 -27.00 8.66
C LYS A 210 -27.86 -26.31 9.78
N GLY A 211 -29.17 -26.51 9.80
CA GLY A 211 -30.01 -26.00 10.88
C GLY A 211 -31.48 -26.38 10.71
N ASN A 212 -31.76 -27.65 10.42
CA ASN A 212 -33.07 -28.27 10.62
C ASN A 212 -32.88 -29.78 10.58
N ASP A 213 -32.51 -30.35 11.72
CA ASP A 213 -32.91 -31.71 12.11
C ASP A 213 -32.40 -31.97 13.52
N LYS A 214 -33.28 -31.64 14.48
CA LYS A 214 -33.53 -32.35 15.75
C LYS A 214 -34.39 -31.43 16.60
N ASP A 215 -35.70 -31.68 16.57
CA ASP A 215 -36.55 -31.77 17.76
C ASP A 215 -37.98 -32.06 17.29
N GLU A 216 -38.29 -33.34 17.09
CA GLU A 216 -39.62 -33.96 17.30
C GLU A 216 -39.42 -35.37 17.87
#